data_AF-A0A523Y2M5-F1
#
_entry.id   AF-A0A523Y2M5-F1
#
_cell.length_a   1.000
_cell.length_b   1.000
_cell.length_c   1.000
_cell.angle_alpha   90.00
_cell.angle_beta   90.00
_cell.angle_gamma   90.00
#
_symmetry.space_group_name_H-M   'P 1'
#
loop_
_entity.id
_entity.type
_entity.pdbx_description
1 polymer ?
#
loop_
_entity_poly.entity_id
_entity_poly.type
_entity_poly.pdbx_seq_one_letter_code
_entity_poly.pdbx_strand_id
1 'polypeptide(L)'
;MEAKGLSEISRGLVDVAMGRAYADIVIRKGRWVCVQSGEIINDIDVAVVGERIAYVGPDASHTVGPQTQVIEAQGRHLVPG
;
A
#
# COMPACT_ATOMS: atom_id res chain seq x y z
N MET A 1 1.24 -23.64 -10.07
CA MET A 1 1.74 -22.61 -9.14
C MET A 1 1.58 -23.17 -7.74
N GLU A 2 2.67 -23.23 -6.98
CA GLU A 2 2.63 -23.63 -5.58
C GLU A 2 2.17 -22.43 -4.75
N ALA A 3 1.14 -22.62 -3.90
CA ALA A 3 0.64 -21.53 -3.07
C ALA A 3 1.68 -21.23 -1.98
N LYS A 4 2.15 -19.98 -1.90
CA LYS A 4 3.04 -19.56 -0.82
C LYS A 4 2.36 -19.76 0.54
N GLY A 5 3.13 -20.23 1.51
CA GLY A 5 2.66 -20.34 2.89
C GLY A 5 2.33 -18.97 3.48
N LEU A 6 1.30 -18.89 4.33
CA LEU A 6 0.86 -17.63 4.95
C LEU A 6 2.01 -16.89 5.66
N SER A 7 2.91 -17.62 6.31
CA SER A 7 4.07 -17.06 7.02
C SER A 7 5.06 -16.36 6.07
N GLU A 8 5.23 -16.90 4.86
CA GLU A 8 6.09 -16.33 3.83
C GLU A 8 5.49 -15.04 3.29
N ILE A 9 4.18 -15.05 3.00
CA ILE A 9 3.44 -13.88 2.53
C ILE A 9 3.51 -12.77 3.57
N SER A 10 3.16 -13.06 4.83
CA SER A 10 3.16 -12.07 5.90
C SER A 10 4.54 -11.47 6.12
N ARG A 11 5.62 -12.25 5.99
CA ARG A 11 6.98 -11.73 6.11
C ARG A 11 7.30 -10.70 5.02
N GLY A 12 6.96 -11.01 3.77
CA GLY A 12 7.15 -10.08 2.65
C GLY A 12 6.38 -8.76 2.85
N LEU A 13 5.14 -8.82 3.32
CA LEU A 13 4.35 -7.62 3.63
C LEU A 13 4.99 -6.78 4.73
N VAL A 14 5.48 -7.42 5.80
CA VAL A 14 6.15 -6.73 6.90
C VAL A 14 7.48 -6.13 6.45
N ASP A 15 8.23 -6.79 5.58
CA ASP A 15 9.48 -6.25 5.06
C ASP A 15 9.24 -4.98 4.23
N VAL A 16 8.20 -4.95 3.41
CA VAL A 16 7.81 -3.74 2.66
C VAL A 16 7.30 -2.65 3.60
N ALA A 17 6.38 -2.97 4.51
CA ALA A 17 5.85 -2.00 5.47
C ALA A 17 6.96 -1.30 6.29
N MET A 18 8.01 -2.04 6.63
CA MET A 18 9.18 -1.57 7.38
C MET A 18 10.28 -0.94 6.51
N GLY A 19 10.11 -0.87 5.18
CA GLY A 19 11.11 -0.29 4.27
C GLY A 19 12.35 -1.15 4.04
N ARG A 20 12.30 -2.45 4.36
CA ARG A 20 13.37 -3.41 4.06
C ARG A 20 13.27 -3.97 2.63
N ALA A 21 12.10 -3.87 2.03
CA ALA A 21 11.81 -4.25 0.66
C ALA A 21 10.90 -3.20 0.00
N TYR A 22 10.74 -3.30 -1.31
CA TYR A 22 9.95 -2.35 -2.10
C TYR A 22 8.59 -2.93 -2.49
N ALA A 23 7.60 -2.04 -2.63
CA ALA A 23 6.26 -2.37 -3.09
C ALA A 23 6.21 -2.53 -4.62
N ASP A 24 5.24 -3.29 -5.11
CA ASP A 24 4.98 -3.39 -6.56
C ASP A 24 4.28 -2.12 -7.05
N ILE A 25 3.29 -1.64 -6.30
CA ILE A 25 2.52 -0.44 -6.60
C ILE A 25 2.43 0.44 -5.35
N VAL A 26 2.57 1.76 -5.53
CA VAL A 26 2.22 2.75 -4.51
C VAL A 26 1.25 3.77 -5.08
N ILE A 27 0.05 3.86 -4.50
CA ILE A 27 -0.93 4.89 -4.83
C ILE A 27 -0.73 6.04 -3.83
N ARG A 28 -0.46 7.26 -4.30
CA ARG A 28 -0.11 8.39 -3.44
C ARG A 28 -1.14 9.50 -3.43
N LYS A 29 -1.16 10.26 -2.33
CA LYS A 29 -1.94 11.50 -2.16
C LYS A 29 -3.42 11.31 -2.49
N GLY A 30 -3.98 10.21 -2.02
CA GLY A 30 -5.41 9.93 -2.10
C GLY A 30 -6.17 10.43 -0.88
N ARG A 31 -7.50 10.51 -1.02
CA ARG A 31 -8.43 10.70 0.10
C ARG A 31 -8.98 9.34 0.51
N TRP A 32 -8.48 8.79 1.60
CA TRP A 32 -8.92 7.51 2.09
C TRP A 32 -10.30 7.61 2.72
N VAL A 33 -11.27 6.91 2.14
CA VAL A 33 -12.59 6.70 2.75
C VAL A 33 -12.46 5.52 3.71
N CYS A 34 -12.20 5.82 4.98
CA CYS A 34 -12.09 4.82 6.03
C CYS A 34 -13.50 4.34 6.41
N VAL A 35 -13.97 3.28 5.75
CA VAL A 35 -15.33 2.76 5.96
C VAL A 35 -15.54 2.19 7.38
N GLN A 36 -14.46 1.89 8.10
CA GLN A 36 -14.50 1.42 9.48
C GLN A 36 -14.86 2.53 10.47
N SER A 37 -14.34 3.75 10.27
CA SER A 37 -14.61 4.90 11.15
C SER A 37 -15.62 5.90 10.57
N GLY A 38 -15.85 5.88 9.25
CA GLY A 38 -16.66 6.86 8.52
C GLY A 38 -15.90 8.15 8.16
N GLU A 39 -14.59 8.22 8.41
CA GLU A 39 -13.78 9.40 8.14
C GLU A 39 -13.25 9.42 6.70
N ILE A 40 -13.04 10.64 6.19
CA ILE A 40 -12.26 10.87 4.96
C ILE A 40 -10.92 11.47 5.37
N ILE A 41 -9.85 10.70 5.21
CA ILE A 41 -8.50 11.08 5.61
C ILE A 41 -7.72 11.47 4.36
N ASN A 42 -7.22 12.72 4.33
CA ASN A 42 -6.49 13.26 3.18
C ASN A 42 -5.02 12.81 3.18
N ASP A 43 -4.38 12.95 2.02
CA ASP A 43 -2.94 12.73 1.81
C ASP A 43 -2.44 11.35 2.27
N ILE A 44 -3.26 10.33 2.03
CA ILE A 44 -2.92 8.93 2.32
C ILE A 44 -2.32 8.26 1.10
N ASP A 45 -1.24 7.53 1.36
CA ASP A 45 -0.56 6.64 0.44
C ASP A 45 -0.90 5.17 0.79
N VAL A 46 -0.96 4.31 -0.23
CA VAL A 46 -1.22 2.86 -0.11
C VAL A 46 -0.15 2.09 -0.87
N ALA A 47 0.56 1.19 -0.20
CA ALA A 47 1.55 0.31 -0.81
C ALA A 47 1.00 -1.11 -0.97
N VAL A 48 1.19 -1.70 -2.15
CA VAL A 48 0.65 -3.02 -2.53
C VAL A 48 1.78 -3.94 -2.98
N VAL A 49 1.71 -5.20 -2.55
CA VAL A 49 2.61 -6.29 -2.94
C VAL A 49 1.76 -7.47 -3.39
N GLY A 50 1.90 -7.86 -4.65
CA GLY A 50 1.04 -8.84 -5.31
C GLY A 50 -0.44 -8.46 -5.16
N GLU A 51 -1.19 -9.30 -4.45
CA GLU A 51 -2.63 -9.15 -4.23
C GLU A 51 -2.98 -8.52 -2.87
N ARG A 52 -2.00 -7.97 -2.15
CA ARG A 52 -2.18 -7.58 -0.74
C ARG A 52 -1.63 -6.17 -0.46
N ILE A 53 -2.33 -5.47 0.41
CA ILE A 53 -1.90 -4.17 0.93
C ILE A 53 -0.84 -4.42 2.02
N ALA A 54 0.34 -3.82 1.85
CA ALA A 54 1.43 -3.88 2.81
C ALA A 54 1.44 -2.68 3.78
N TYR A 55 1.01 -1.51 3.30
CA TYR A 55 1.03 -0.27 4.09
C TYR A 55 -0.11 0.68 3.68
N VAL A 56 -0.69 1.37 4.66
CA VAL A 56 -1.62 2.50 4.49
C VAL A 56 -1.19 3.59 5.48
N GLY A 57 -0.90 4.79 5.01
CA GLY A 57 -0.45 5.87 5.88
C GLY A 57 -0.06 7.16 5.14
N PRO A 58 0.43 8.18 5.85
CA PRO A 58 0.62 9.53 5.29
C PRO A 58 1.79 9.64 4.30
N ASP A 59 2.74 8.70 4.34
CA ASP A 59 3.87 8.66 3.41
C ASP A 59 4.38 7.23 3.22
N ALA A 60 4.30 6.73 1.99
CA ALA A 60 4.82 5.42 1.62
C ALA A 60 6.15 5.51 0.83
N SER A 61 6.82 6.66 0.81
CA SER A 61 8.04 6.86 0.02
C SER A 61 9.16 5.87 0.34
N HIS A 62 9.23 5.38 1.58
CA HIS A 62 10.23 4.38 2.00
C HIS A 62 10.00 3.00 1.38
N THR A 63 8.82 2.75 0.82
CA THR A 63 8.47 1.50 0.12
C THR A 63 8.71 1.59 -1.39
N VAL A 64 9.08 2.75 -1.92
CA VAL A 64 9.26 2.97 -3.37
C VAL A 64 10.68 2.59 -3.77
N GLY A 65 10.80 1.64 -4.69
CA GLY A 65 12.05 1.21 -5.31
C GLY A 65 12.06 1.39 -6.83
N PRO A 66 13.15 0.97 -7.51
CA PRO A 66 13.33 1.17 -8.94
C PRO A 66 12.25 0.56 -9.85
N GLN A 67 11.57 -0.48 -9.36
CA GLN A 67 10.53 -1.21 -10.11
C GLN A 67 9.11 -0.89 -9.62
N THR A 68 8.97 -0.07 -8.59
CA THR A 68 7.67 0.29 -8.02
C THR A 68 6.92 1.18 -9.00
N GLN A 69 5.70 0.79 -9.36
CA GLN A 69 4.78 1.65 -10.09
C GLN A 69 4.14 2.65 -9.13
N VAL A 70 4.41 3.93 -9.32
CA VAL A 70 3.77 5.00 -8.55
C VAL A 70 2.54 5.52 -9.32
N ILE A 71 1.40 5.58 -8.64
CA ILE A 71 0.14 6.13 -9.15
C ILE A 71 -0.23 7.34 -8.29
N GLU A 72 -0.19 8.53 -8.88
CA GLU A 72 -0.64 9.74 -8.20
C GLU A 72 -2.17 9.84 -8.23
N ALA A 73 -2.83 9.72 -7.08
CA ALA A 73 -4.28 9.79 -6.99
C ALA A 73 -4.80 11.24 -7.14
N GLN A 74 -3.94 12.25 -6.95
CA GLN A 74 -4.28 13.67 -7.13
C GLN A 74 -5.54 14.08 -6.32
N GLY A 75 -5.64 13.62 -5.07
CA GLY A 75 -6.78 13.90 -4.21
C GLY A 75 -8.07 13.16 -4.61
N ARG A 76 -8.03 12.13 -5.47
CA ARG A 76 -9.18 11.24 -5.70
C ARG A 76 -9.43 10.33 -4.49
N HIS A 77 -10.64 9.77 -4.40
CA HIS A 77 -11.01 8.87 -3.31
C HIS A 77 -10.36 7.50 -3.46
N LEU A 78 -9.82 6.98 -2.36
CA LEU A 78 -9.42 5.59 -2.20
C LEU A 78 -10.55 4.87 -1.49
N VAL A 79 -11.21 3.94 -2.19
CA VAL A 79 -12.34 3.16 -1.68
C VAL A 79 -12.05 1.66 -1.85
N PRO A 80 -12.53 0.80 -0.94
CA PRO A 80 -12.62 -0.62 -1.20
C PRO A 80 -13.49 -0.89 -2.45
N GLY A 81 -13.10 -1.90 -3.24
CA GLY A 81 -13.88 -2.39 -4.37
C GLY A 81 -14.97 -3.38 -3.97
#